data_AF-A0A353PCW7-F1
#
_entry.id   AF-A0A353PCW7-F1
#
_cell.length_a   1.000
_cell.length_b   1.000
_cell.length_c   1.000
_cell.angle_alpha   90.00
_cell.angle_beta   90.00
_cell.angle_gamma   90.00
#
_symmetry.space_group_name_H-M   'P 1'
#
loop_
_entity.id
_entity.type
_entity.pdbx_description
1 polymer ?
#
loop_
_entity_poly.entity_id
_entity_poly.type
_entity_poly.pdbx_seq_one_letter_code
_entity_poly.pdbx_strand_id
1 'polypeptide(L)'
;MTAIKQDDLIQSVADALQFISYYHPLDFIQAVHAAYEREENPAAKDAMAQILINSRMCAEGHRPICQDTGIVTVFLKIGMDVRWDGATMGVAEMVNEGV
;
A
#
# COMPACT_ATOMS: atom_id res chain seq x y z
N MET A 1 -19.21 6.96 -22.29
CA MET A 1 -19.37 6.22 -21.01
C MET A 1 -18.13 5.39 -20.81
N THR A 2 -17.52 5.45 -19.63
CA THR A 2 -16.37 4.62 -19.29
C THR A 2 -16.88 3.36 -18.62
N ALA A 3 -16.75 2.23 -19.30
CA ALA A 3 -17.05 0.91 -18.74
C ALA A 3 -15.81 0.39 -18.00
N ILE A 4 -15.98 -0.05 -16.76
CA ILE A 4 -14.95 -0.73 -15.97
C ILE A 4 -15.46 -2.14 -15.67
N LYS A 5 -14.60 -3.15 -15.83
CA LYS A 5 -14.98 -4.53 -15.51
C LYS A 5 -14.88 -4.76 -14.01
N GLN A 6 -15.70 -5.66 -13.50
CA GLN A 6 -15.65 -6.10 -12.11
C GLN A 6 -14.24 -6.57 -11.71
N ASP A 7 -13.64 -7.46 -12.51
CA ASP A 7 -12.31 -8.03 -12.24
C ASP A 7 -11.21 -6.97 -12.21
N ASP A 8 -11.33 -5.91 -13.03
CA ASP A 8 -10.34 -4.82 -13.06
C ASP A 8 -10.32 -4.05 -11.72
N LEU A 9 -11.48 -3.81 -11.11
CA LEU A 9 -11.56 -3.17 -9.79
C LEU A 9 -11.00 -4.07 -8.70
N ILE A 10 -11.42 -5.34 -8.68
CA ILE A 10 -10.98 -6.33 -7.68
C ILE A 10 -9.45 -6.46 -7.72
N GLN A 11 -8.89 -6.69 -8.91
CA GLN A 11 -7.45 -6.84 -9.09
C GLN A 11 -6.70 -5.56 -8.71
N SER A 12 -7.24 -4.38 -9.04
CA SER A 12 -6.61 -3.10 -8.69
C SER A 12 -6.54 -2.90 -7.16
N VAL A 13 -7.55 -3.32 -6.40
CA VAL A 13 -7.53 -3.26 -4.94
C VAL A 13 -6.49 -4.24 -4.39
N ALA A 14 -6.50 -5.50 -4.86
CA ALA A 14 -5.53 -6.50 -4.44
C ALA A 14 -4.09 -6.05 -4.70
N ASP A 15 -3.80 -5.60 -5.92
CA ASP A 15 -2.46 -5.14 -6.31
C ASP A 15 -2.03 -3.93 -5.48
N ALA A 16 -2.93 -2.98 -5.21
CA ALA A 16 -2.63 -1.84 -4.37
C ALA A 16 -2.28 -2.25 -2.93
N LEU A 17 -3.01 -3.19 -2.35
CA LEU A 17 -2.76 -3.69 -0.99
C LEU A 17 -1.45 -4.48 -0.91
N GLN A 18 -1.17 -5.33 -1.89
CA GLN A 18 0.12 -6.01 -2.00
C GLN A 18 1.26 -4.98 -2.09
N PHE A 19 1.13 -3.98 -2.96
CA PHE A 19 2.14 -2.95 -3.14
C PHE A 19 2.43 -2.18 -1.84
N ILE A 20 1.41 -1.63 -1.18
CA ILE A 20 1.64 -0.84 0.05
C ILE A 20 2.13 -1.69 1.22
N SER A 21 1.89 -3.00 1.21
CA SER A 21 2.38 -3.89 2.26
C SER A 21 3.90 -4.11 2.20
N TYR A 22 4.52 -3.95 1.03
CA TYR A 22 5.95 -4.22 0.80
C TYR A 22 6.79 -2.95 0.62
N TYR A 23 6.18 -1.84 0.22
CA TYR A 23 6.88 -0.60 -0.10
C TYR A 23 6.48 0.54 0.83
N HIS A 24 7.48 1.14 1.48
CA HIS A 24 7.34 2.49 2.00
C HIS A 24 7.39 3.52 0.86
N PRO A 25 6.66 4.64 0.97
CA PRO A 25 6.74 5.70 -0.03
C PRO A 25 8.11 6.40 0.01
N LEU A 26 8.49 6.99 -1.13
CA LEU A 26 9.82 7.57 -1.32
C LEU A 26 10.12 8.71 -0.33
N ASP A 27 9.12 9.54 -0.04
CA ASP A 27 9.23 10.65 0.90
C ASP A 27 9.53 10.17 2.33
N PHE A 28 8.89 9.08 2.78
CA PHE A 28 9.20 8.43 4.06
C PHE A 28 10.66 7.97 4.10
N ILE A 29 11.12 7.25 3.08
CA ILE A 29 12.51 6.76 3.02
C ILE A 29 13.51 7.92 3.06
N GLN A 30 13.27 8.96 2.26
CA GLN A 30 14.12 10.15 2.23
C GLN A 30 14.14 10.88 3.58
N ALA A 31 12.98 11.01 4.24
CA ALA A 31 12.87 11.66 5.54
C ALA A 31 13.59 10.87 6.64
N VAL A 32 13.41 9.54 6.69
CA VAL A 32 14.09 8.67 7.69
C VAL A 32 15.60 8.66 7.44
N HIS A 33 16.04 8.59 6.20
CA HIS A 33 17.47 8.66 5.86
C HIS A 33 18.08 10.02 6.26
N ALA A 34 17.41 11.13 5.97
CA ALA A 34 17.86 12.45 6.40
C ALA A 34 17.86 12.62 7.94
N ALA A 35 16.96 11.94 8.65
CA ALA A 35 17.00 11.89 10.13
C ALA A 35 18.19 11.06 10.62
N TYR A 36 18.41 9.88 10.05
CA TYR A 36 19.55 9.00 10.37
C TYR A 36 20.91 9.71 10.25
N GLU A 37 21.11 10.49 9.19
CA GLU A 37 22.35 11.25 8.97
C GLU A 37 22.62 12.30 10.08
N ARG A 38 21.56 12.88 10.64
CA ARG A 38 21.63 13.95 11.65
C ARG A 38 21.54 13.46 13.09
N GLU A 39 21.09 12.23 13.31
CA GLU A 39 20.88 11.69 14.65
C GLU A 39 22.21 11.48 15.37
N GLU A 40 22.27 11.98 16.61
CA GLU A 40 23.46 11.93 17.48
C GLU A 40 23.36 10.79 18.50
N ASN A 41 22.14 10.40 18.90
CA ASN A 41 21.93 9.30 19.83
C ASN A 41 22.20 7.95 19.13
N PRO A 42 23.18 7.16 19.60
CA PRO A 42 23.56 5.92 18.92
C PRO A 42 22.41 4.91 18.82
N ALA A 43 21.63 4.74 19.88
CA ALA A 43 20.52 3.78 19.89
C ALA A 43 19.38 4.20 18.95
N ALA A 44 19.08 5.50 18.88
CA ALA A 44 18.08 6.01 17.95
C ALA A 44 18.56 5.89 16.49
N LYS A 45 19.84 6.18 16.23
CA LYS A 45 20.45 6.05 14.91
C LYS A 45 20.43 4.60 14.42
N ASP A 46 20.75 3.64 15.30
CA ASP A 46 20.69 2.21 14.99
C ASP A 46 19.24 1.76 14.70
N ALA A 47 18.26 2.26 15.45
CA ALA A 47 16.85 1.97 15.20
C ALA A 47 16.40 2.46 13.81
N MET A 48 16.81 3.68 13.41
CA MET A 48 16.52 4.20 12.07
C MET A 48 17.20 3.36 10.97
N ALA A 49 18.44 2.91 11.20
CA ALA A 49 19.13 2.00 10.28
C ALA A 49 18.36 0.69 10.08
N GLN A 50 17.84 0.10 11.17
CA GLN A 50 17.00 -1.11 11.08
C GLN A 50 15.73 -0.89 10.27
N ILE A 51 15.06 0.26 10.42
CA ILE A 51 13.87 0.61 9.63
C ILE A 51 14.22 0.68 8.14
N LEU A 52 15.33 1.33 7.78
CA LEU A 52 15.77 1.45 6.39
C LEU A 52 16.16 0.09 5.78
N ILE A 53 16.88 -0.74 6.54
CA ILE A 53 17.25 -2.10 6.12
C ILE A 53 16.00 -2.96 5.94
N ASN A 54 15.06 -2.93 6.88
CA ASN A 54 13.79 -3.65 6.77
C ASN A 54 13.00 -3.22 5.52
N SER A 55 12.91 -1.91 5.28
CA SER A 55 12.24 -1.37 4.09
C SER A 55 12.81 -1.93 2.78
N ARG A 56 14.13 -2.04 2.69
CA ARG A 56 14.81 -2.66 1.54
C ARG A 56 14.51 -4.15 1.43
N MET A 57 14.63 -4.89 2.53
CA MET A 57 14.39 -6.34 2.55
C MET A 57 12.94 -6.69 2.15
N CYS A 58 11.97 -5.91 2.62
CA CYS A 58 10.56 -6.08 2.26
C CYS A 58 10.29 -5.79 0.78
N ALA A 59 10.88 -4.73 0.25
CA ALA A 59 10.80 -4.36 -1.17
C ALA A 59 11.42 -5.41 -2.11
N GLU A 60 12.57 -5.98 -1.75
CA GLU A 60 13.23 -7.04 -2.54
C GLU A 60 12.54 -8.40 -2.37
N GLY A 61 12.09 -8.70 -1.15
CA GLY A 61 11.52 -10.00 -0.78
C GLY A 61 10.02 -10.14 -1.00
N HIS A 62 9.31 -9.06 -1.34
CA HIS A 62 7.85 -8.99 -1.38
C HIS A 62 7.24 -9.55 -0.09
N ARG A 63 7.73 -9.05 1.05
CA ARG A 63 7.27 -9.45 2.39
C ARG A 63 6.68 -8.26 3.12
N PRO A 64 5.61 -8.45 3.90
CA PRO A 64 5.03 -7.36 4.67
C PRO A 64 6.08 -6.64 5.52
N ILE A 65 6.04 -5.31 5.50
CA ILE A 65 6.94 -4.44 6.27
C ILE A 65 6.79 -4.68 7.79
N CYS A 66 5.58 -5.00 8.22
CA CYS A 66 5.22 -5.23 9.62
C CYS A 66 4.48 -6.57 9.77
N GLN A 67 4.57 -7.16 10.95
CA GLN A 67 3.79 -8.35 11.32
C GLN A 67 2.29 -8.06 11.43
N ASP A 68 1.93 -6.83 11.78
CA ASP A 68 0.57 -6.31 11.72
C ASP A 68 0.39 -5.55 10.40
N THR A 69 -0.41 -6.12 9.50
CA THR A 69 -0.72 -5.53 8.18
C THR A 69 -1.84 -4.49 8.24
N GLY A 70 -2.41 -4.26 9.42
CA GLY A 70 -3.43 -3.25 9.65
C GLY A 70 -4.83 -3.66 9.19
N ILE A 71 -5.71 -2.65 9.11
CA ILE A 71 -7.10 -2.76 8.69
C ILE A 71 -7.29 -1.93 7.43
N VAL A 72 -7.89 -2.52 6.39
CA VAL A 72 -8.14 -1.82 5.14
C VAL A 72 -9.28 -0.81 5.30
N THR A 73 -9.00 0.46 4.97
CA THR A 73 -10.00 1.54 4.92
C THR A 73 -10.00 2.13 3.52
N VAL A 74 -11.13 2.06 2.83
CA VAL A 74 -11.23 2.46 1.42
C VAL A 74 -12.09 3.71 1.27
N PHE A 75 -11.53 4.73 0.60
CA PHE A 75 -12.25 5.93 0.18
C PHE A 75 -12.37 5.94 -1.35
N LEU A 76 -13.57 5.69 -1.87
CA LEU A 76 -13.83 5.70 -3.31
C LEU A 76 -14.50 7.00 -3.76
N LYS A 77 -14.01 7.54 -4.88
CA LYS A 77 -14.68 8.59 -5.65
C LYS A 77 -15.05 8.01 -7.00
N ILE A 78 -16.34 7.84 -7.27
CA ILE A 78 -16.84 7.22 -8.49
C ILE A 78 -17.49 8.30 -9.34
N GLY A 79 -17.03 8.45 -10.58
CA GLY A 79 -17.60 9.40 -11.53
C GLY A 79 -19.02 8.99 -11.94
N MET A 80 -19.89 9.98 -12.17
CA MET A 80 -21.31 9.73 -12.50
C MET A 80 -21.52 8.91 -13.78
N ASP A 81 -20.58 8.95 -14.72
CA ASP A 81 -20.64 8.25 -16.01
C ASP A 81 -19.94 6.87 -16.00
N VAL A 82 -19.46 6.41 -14.84
CA VAL A 82 -18.85 5.09 -14.68
C VAL A 82 -19.96 4.03 -14.69
N ARG A 83 -19.75 2.97 -15.46
CA ARG A 83 -20.59 1.76 -15.41
C ARG A 83 -19.73 0.53 -15.16
N TRP A 84 -20.27 -0.40 -14.39
CA TRP A 84 -19.67 -1.70 -14.11
C TRP A 84 -20.25 -2.72 -15.09
N ASP A 85 -19.54 -2.97 -16.18
CA ASP A 85 -20.07 -3.81 -17.26
C ASP A 85 -20.05 -5.29 -16.86
N GLY A 86 -21.20 -5.96 -17.02
CA GLY A 86 -21.37 -7.37 -16.65
C GLY A 86 -21.15 -7.70 -15.17
N ALA A 87 -21.09 -6.70 -14.28
CA ALA A 87 -20.85 -6.92 -12.86
C ALA A 87 -22.02 -7.67 -12.20
N THR A 88 -21.65 -8.67 -11.41
CA THR A 88 -22.58 -9.48 -10.60
C THR A 88 -22.56 -9.06 -9.12
N MET A 89 -21.58 -8.24 -8.73
CA MET A 89 -21.36 -7.77 -7.36
C MET A 89 -21.60 -6.27 -7.23
N GLY A 90 -22.01 -5.83 -6.03
CA GLY A 90 -22.01 -4.44 -5.65
C GLY A 90 -20.59 -3.89 -5.48
N VAL A 91 -20.41 -2.57 -5.57
CA VAL A 91 -19.09 -1.92 -5.45
C VAL A 91 -18.35 -2.29 -4.17
N ALA A 92 -19.06 -2.30 -3.03
CA ALA A 92 -18.45 -2.66 -1.75
C ALA A 92 -17.99 -4.13 -1.72
N GLU A 93 -18.73 -5.04 -2.35
CA GLU A 93 -18.38 -6.45 -2.45
C GLU A 93 -17.15 -6.64 -3.35
N MET A 94 -17.08 -5.93 -4.48
CA MET A 94 -15.88 -5.93 -5.34
C MET A 94 -14.65 -5.40 -4.61
N VAL A 95 -14.80 -4.37 -3.77
CA VAL A 95 -13.70 -3.88 -2.93
C VAL A 95 -13.26 -4.95 -1.94
N ASN A 96 -14.21 -5.55 -1.21
CA ASN A 96 -13.91 -6.56 -0.18
C ASN A 96 -13.31 -7.84 -0.77
N GLU A 97 -13.69 -8.21 -1.99
CA GLU A 97 -13.10 -9.37 -2.69
C GLU A 97 -11.62 -9.15 -3.03
N GLY A 98 -11.21 -7.88 -3.23
CA GLY A 98 -9.81 -7.53 -3.46
C GLY A 98 -8.97 -7.36 -2.19
N VAL A 99 -9.59 -7.39 -1.00
CA VAL A 99 -8.91 -7.29 0.30
C VAL A 99 -8.40 -8.64 0.75
#